data_AF-A0A0D9YHL4-F1
#
_entry.id   AF-A0A0D9YHL4-F1
#
_cell.length_a   1.000
_cell.length_b   1.000
_cell.length_c   1.000
_cell.angle_alpha   90.00
_cell.angle_beta   90.00
_cell.angle_gamma   90.00
#
_symmetry.space_group_name_H-M   'P 1'
#
loop_
_entity.id
_entity.type
_entity.pdbx_description
1 polymer ?
#
loop_
_entity_poly.entity_id
_entity_poly.type
_entity_poly.pdbx_seq_one_letter_code
_entity_poly.pdbx_strand_id
1 'polypeptide(L)'
;MHAGPGWGRFYIGPIQFLVCFGAVVACTLLAGQSMKAIYLIANPGGTIKLYVFVAIFGVFMMILAQMPSFHSLRHVNLISLVLCLAYSFCAVAACIYLGSSKGAPEKDYSIAGANTRDRVFGVFNAIAVIATTYGNGIIPEIQATVAAPVTGKMFKGLCLCYAVVVTTFFSVAISGYWAFGNQSQGTLLSNFMVGGRAVIPEWLLLIIELFTLLQLSAVAVVYLQPTNEVLEGLLSDPKAGQYAARNVAPRVLSRTAAVALGTTIAAMVPFFGDMNALIGAFGFLPLDFAVPAVFYNVTFKPSKKGSVFWLNTTIAVVFSALAVVASVAAVRQIILDANSYKLFANV
;
A
#
# COMPACT_ATOMS: atom_id res chain seq x y z
N MET A 1 -3.08 2.30 25.20
CA MET A 1 -2.57 0.96 24.80
C MET A 1 -2.63 -0.08 25.95
N HIS A 2 -3.59 -0.03 26.88
CA HIS A 2 -3.55 -0.81 28.15
C HIS A 2 -4.81 -1.61 28.53
N ALA A 3 -5.65 -2.08 27.60
CA ALA A 3 -6.84 -2.86 27.99
C ALA A 3 -7.22 -3.98 27.00
N GLY A 4 -6.33 -4.96 26.81
CA GLY A 4 -6.66 -6.20 26.11
C GLY A 4 -5.79 -7.37 26.62
N PRO A 5 -6.27 -8.63 26.53
CA PRO A 5 -5.49 -9.80 26.92
C PRO A 5 -4.15 -9.80 26.20
N GLY A 6 -3.06 -10.04 26.94
CA GLY A 6 -1.68 -9.84 26.44
C GLY A 6 -1.36 -10.55 25.12
N TRP A 7 -2.09 -11.62 24.79
CA TRP A 7 -1.95 -12.37 23.54
C TRP A 7 -2.30 -11.54 22.28
N GLY A 8 -3.28 -10.64 22.37
CA GLY A 8 -3.64 -9.76 21.25
C GLY A 8 -2.48 -8.85 20.83
N ARG A 9 -1.63 -8.44 21.77
CA ARG A 9 -0.42 -7.65 21.49
C ARG A 9 0.64 -8.45 20.73
N PHE A 10 0.81 -9.73 21.05
CA PHE A 10 1.80 -10.60 20.40
C PHE A 10 1.36 -11.07 19.01
N TYR A 11 0.06 -11.15 18.73
CA TYR A 11 -0.44 -11.52 17.41
C TYR A 11 -0.63 -10.30 16.49
N ILE A 12 -1.31 -9.25 16.95
CA ILE A 12 -1.65 -8.09 16.10
C ILE A 12 -0.44 -7.20 15.86
N GLY A 13 0.37 -6.95 16.91
CA GLY A 13 1.50 -6.03 16.83
C GLY A 13 2.48 -6.34 15.69
N PRO A 14 2.96 -7.59 15.56
CA PRO A 14 3.87 -7.96 14.47
C PRO A 14 3.25 -7.84 13.08
N ILE A 15 1.99 -8.25 12.91
CA ILE A 15 1.32 -8.18 11.60
C ILE A 15 1.07 -6.72 11.20
N GLN A 16 0.65 -5.90 12.15
CA GLN A 16 0.46 -4.47 11.97
C GLN A 16 1.78 -3.77 11.61
N PHE A 17 2.88 -4.11 12.32
CA PHE A 17 4.21 -3.62 11.99
C PHE A 17 4.60 -4.00 10.56
N LEU A 18 4.41 -5.27 10.18
CA LEU A 18 4.71 -5.77 8.83
C LEU A 18 3.92 -5.00 7.76
N VAL A 19 2.64 -4.74 7.99
CA VAL A 19 1.79 -3.97 7.07
C VAL A 19 2.27 -2.54 6.93
N CYS A 20 2.49 -1.84 8.04
CA CYS A 20 2.93 -0.44 8.01
C CYS A 20 4.31 -0.31 7.36
N PHE A 21 5.26 -1.19 7.73
CA PHE A 21 6.57 -1.22 7.12
C PHE A 21 6.50 -1.58 5.63
N GLY A 22 5.72 -2.60 5.26
CA GLY A 22 5.48 -3.00 3.88
C GLY A 22 4.90 -1.87 3.02
N ALA A 23 3.96 -1.09 3.57
CA ALA A 23 3.41 0.08 2.90
C ALA A 23 4.49 1.14 2.62
N VAL A 24 5.42 1.38 3.55
CA VAL A 24 6.58 2.27 3.31
C VAL A 24 7.46 1.74 2.19
N VAL A 25 7.73 0.43 2.15
CA VAL A 25 8.50 -0.20 1.06
C VAL A 25 7.79 0.00 -0.28
N ALA A 26 6.49 -0.28 -0.35
CA ALA A 26 5.69 -0.16 -1.57
C ALA A 26 5.62 1.31 -2.06
N CYS A 27 5.44 2.27 -1.14
CA CYS A 27 5.47 3.69 -1.47
C CYS A 27 6.84 4.13 -2.01
N THR A 28 7.93 3.64 -1.42
CA THR A 28 9.30 3.95 -1.85
C THR A 28 9.58 3.40 -3.25
N LEU A 29 9.11 2.18 -3.54
CA LEU A 29 9.20 1.59 -4.87
C LEU A 29 8.41 2.40 -5.91
N LEU A 30 7.13 2.67 -5.65
CA LEU A 30 6.29 3.38 -6.60
C LEU A 30 6.78 4.80 -6.85
N ALA A 31 7.27 5.49 -5.82
CA ALA A 31 7.92 6.80 -5.96
C ALA A 31 9.17 6.73 -6.85
N GLY A 32 10.00 5.69 -6.70
CA GLY A 32 11.13 5.46 -7.58
C GLY A 32 10.71 5.21 -9.04
N GLN A 33 9.61 4.47 -9.25
CA GLN A 33 9.03 4.26 -10.59
C GLN A 33 8.53 5.57 -11.19
N SER A 34 7.83 6.40 -10.40
CA SER A 34 7.38 7.73 -10.82
C SER A 34 8.53 8.66 -11.18
N MET A 35 9.59 8.71 -10.36
CA MET A 35 10.78 9.50 -10.66
C MET A 35 11.48 9.02 -11.94
N LYS A 36 11.55 7.70 -12.18
CA LYS A 36 12.08 7.14 -13.43
C LYS A 36 11.23 7.55 -14.63
N ALA A 37 9.90 7.52 -14.50
CA ALA A 37 9.00 7.97 -15.57
C ALA A 37 9.21 9.45 -15.91
N ILE A 38 9.30 10.32 -14.89
CA ILE A 38 9.61 11.75 -15.06
C ILE A 38 10.96 11.93 -15.77
N TYR A 39 11.98 11.18 -15.37
CA TYR A 39 13.29 11.21 -16.03
C TYR A 39 13.22 10.80 -17.51
N LEU A 40 12.45 9.76 -17.85
CA LEU A 40 12.30 9.30 -19.23
C LEU A 40 11.49 10.25 -20.10
N ILE A 41 10.54 10.99 -19.52
CA ILE A 41 9.84 12.09 -20.21
C ILE A 41 10.83 13.21 -20.55
N ALA A 42 11.67 13.61 -19.60
CA ALA A 42 12.64 14.69 -19.78
C ALA A 42 13.84 14.30 -20.66
N ASN A 43 14.26 13.03 -20.63
CA ASN A 43 15.39 12.52 -21.38
C ASN A 43 15.04 11.16 -22.02
N PRO A 44 14.39 11.18 -23.20
CA PRO A 44 14.01 9.96 -23.92
C PRO A 44 15.23 9.10 -24.24
N GLY A 45 15.23 7.84 -23.78
CA GLY A 45 16.35 6.91 -23.96
C GLY A 45 17.39 6.93 -22.84
N GLY A 46 17.09 7.61 -21.73
CA GLY A 46 17.91 7.59 -20.53
C GLY A 46 18.18 6.17 -20.00
N THR A 47 19.41 5.93 -19.54
CA THR A 47 19.92 4.59 -19.17
C THR A 47 19.97 4.34 -17.65
N ILE A 48 19.61 5.34 -16.84
CA ILE A 48 19.63 5.24 -15.38
C ILE A 48 18.62 4.19 -14.92
N LYS A 49 19.08 3.27 -14.08
CA LYS A 49 18.30 2.13 -13.59
C LYS A 49 17.34 2.52 -12.47
N LEU A 50 16.25 1.77 -12.33
CA LEU A 50 15.18 2.03 -11.35
C LEU A 50 15.70 2.12 -9.91
N TYR A 51 16.61 1.25 -9.50
CA TYR A 51 17.13 1.24 -8.13
C TYR A 51 17.79 2.57 -7.73
N VAL A 52 18.34 3.34 -8.68
CA VAL A 52 18.93 4.65 -8.41
C VAL A 52 17.84 5.63 -7.99
N PHE A 53 16.70 5.65 -8.68
CA PHE A 53 15.55 6.48 -8.34
C PHE A 53 14.91 6.06 -7.01
N VAL A 54 14.80 4.76 -6.76
CA VAL A 54 14.36 4.22 -5.46
C VAL A 54 15.30 4.67 -4.34
N ALA A 55 16.62 4.64 -4.57
CA ALA A 55 17.62 5.10 -3.59
C ALA A 55 17.53 6.61 -3.34
N ILE A 56 17.35 7.42 -4.38
CA ILE A 56 17.17 8.88 -4.25
C ILE A 56 15.93 9.18 -3.39
N PHE A 57 14.79 8.53 -3.68
CA PHE A 57 13.59 8.71 -2.88
C PHE A 57 13.76 8.18 -1.45
N GLY A 58 14.50 7.08 -1.26
CA GLY A 58 14.87 6.57 0.05
C GLY A 58 15.67 7.57 0.89
N VAL A 59 16.66 8.25 0.29
CA VAL A 59 17.41 9.33 0.96
C VAL A 59 16.50 10.49 1.34
N PHE A 60 15.60 10.89 0.44
CA PHE A 60 14.58 11.90 0.75
C PHE A 60 13.67 11.46 1.92
N MET A 61 13.24 10.20 1.93
CA MET A 61 12.46 9.62 3.02
C MET A 61 13.22 9.54 4.33
N MET A 62 14.55 9.37 4.34
CA MET A 62 15.35 9.41 5.58
C MET A 62 15.30 10.79 6.24
N ILE A 63 15.24 11.87 5.44
CA ILE A 63 15.08 13.24 5.93
C ILE A 63 13.67 13.40 6.52
N LEU A 64 12.64 13.03 5.76
CA LEU A 64 11.25 13.13 6.21
C LEU A 64 10.94 12.25 7.42
N ALA A 65 11.61 11.11 7.54
CA ALA A 65 11.48 10.19 8.67
C ALA A 65 11.82 10.86 10.00
N GLN A 66 12.62 11.93 10.03
CA GLN A 66 12.99 12.61 11.26
C GLN A 66 11.89 13.55 11.80
N MET A 67 10.76 13.72 11.07
CA MET A 67 9.68 14.57 11.53
C MET A 67 9.02 14.03 12.82
N PRO A 68 8.79 14.89 13.84
CA PRO A 68 8.58 14.43 15.21
C PRO A 68 7.14 14.04 15.61
N SER A 69 6.06 14.38 14.89
CA SER A 69 4.71 13.99 15.34
C SER A 69 3.57 13.98 14.30
N PHE A 70 2.53 13.19 14.58
CA PHE A 70 1.26 13.12 13.86
C PHE A 70 0.44 14.42 13.85
N HIS A 71 0.61 15.30 14.86
CA HIS A 71 -0.18 16.53 14.95
C HIS A 71 0.12 17.50 13.80
N SER A 72 1.36 17.47 13.30
CA SER A 72 1.79 18.19 12.09
C SER A 72 1.25 17.54 10.80
N LEU A 73 0.80 16.29 10.85
CA LEU A 73 0.41 15.51 9.67
C LEU A 73 -1.05 15.72 9.25
N ARG A 74 -1.91 16.38 10.04
CA ARG A 74 -3.31 16.61 9.64
C ARG A 74 -3.41 17.38 8.31
N HIS A 75 -2.60 18.42 8.15
CA HIS A 75 -2.56 19.22 6.93
C HIS A 75 -1.88 18.45 5.78
N VAL A 76 -0.85 17.67 6.11
CA VAL A 76 -0.18 16.77 5.16
C VAL A 76 -1.16 15.73 4.60
N ASN A 77 -2.01 15.14 5.44
CA ASN A 77 -3.05 14.19 5.04
C ASN A 77 -4.13 14.83 4.17
N LEU A 78 -4.54 16.07 4.48
CA LEU A 78 -5.49 16.79 3.64
C LEU A 78 -4.91 17.08 2.25
N ILE A 79 -3.67 17.53 2.18
CA ILE A 79 -2.96 17.74 0.90
C ILE A 79 -2.83 16.41 0.15
N SER A 80 -2.44 15.34 0.85
CA SER A 80 -2.35 13.97 0.31
C SER A 80 -3.67 13.50 -0.28
N LEU A 81 -4.80 13.77 0.36
CA LEU A 81 -6.13 13.45 -0.15
C LEU A 81 -6.43 14.19 -1.45
N VAL A 82 -6.17 15.50 -1.50
CA VAL A 82 -6.38 16.32 -2.71
C VAL A 82 -5.51 15.82 -3.86
N LEU A 83 -4.23 15.55 -3.61
CA LEU A 83 -3.30 15.01 -4.61
C LEU A 83 -3.76 13.63 -5.10
N CYS A 84 -4.25 12.77 -4.20
CA CYS A 84 -4.80 11.45 -4.55
C CYS A 84 -5.97 11.54 -5.52
N LEU A 85 -6.94 12.40 -5.20
CA LEU A 85 -8.11 12.62 -6.06
C LEU A 85 -7.69 13.25 -7.40
N ALA A 86 -6.73 14.18 -7.39
CA ALA A 86 -6.25 14.85 -8.59
C ALA A 86 -5.54 13.89 -9.55
N TYR A 87 -4.56 13.10 -9.07
CA TYR A 87 -3.87 12.14 -9.96
C TYR A 87 -4.84 11.05 -10.43
N SER A 88 -5.80 10.62 -9.60
CA SER A 88 -6.79 9.61 -9.98
C SER A 88 -7.71 10.12 -11.08
N PHE A 89 -8.19 11.36 -10.96
CA PHE A 89 -8.98 12.02 -12.00
C PHE A 89 -8.19 12.15 -13.31
N CYS A 90 -6.94 12.61 -13.24
CA CYS A 90 -6.05 12.69 -14.40
C CYS A 90 -5.80 11.33 -15.04
N ALA A 91 -5.62 10.26 -14.24
CA ALA A 91 -5.43 8.90 -14.74
C ALA A 91 -6.68 8.37 -15.46
N VAL A 92 -7.88 8.63 -14.92
CA VAL A 92 -9.15 8.30 -15.61
C VAL A 92 -9.26 9.06 -16.93
N ALA A 93 -8.97 10.36 -16.94
CA ALA A 93 -8.99 11.18 -18.15
C ALA A 93 -7.98 10.67 -19.19
N ALA A 94 -6.78 10.28 -18.76
CA ALA A 94 -5.75 9.68 -19.60
C ALA A 94 -6.20 8.36 -20.21
N CYS A 95 -6.86 7.48 -19.43
CA CYS A 95 -7.42 6.23 -19.94
C CYS A 95 -8.50 6.46 -20.99
N ILE A 96 -9.42 7.39 -20.73
CA ILE A 96 -10.51 7.74 -21.68
C ILE A 96 -9.92 8.33 -22.97
N TYR A 97 -8.95 9.25 -22.85
CA TYR A 97 -8.26 9.84 -23.98
C TYR A 97 -7.56 8.77 -24.83
N LEU A 98 -6.73 7.93 -24.21
CA LEU A 98 -5.96 6.91 -24.90
C LEU A 98 -6.88 5.87 -25.54
N GLY A 99 -7.83 5.34 -24.78
CA GLY A 99 -8.76 4.29 -25.23
C GLY A 99 -9.74 4.76 -26.32
N SER A 100 -9.89 6.07 -26.53
CA SER A 100 -10.67 6.68 -27.62
C SER A 100 -9.81 7.18 -28.79
N SER A 101 -8.48 7.09 -28.66
CA SER A 101 -7.54 7.57 -29.68
C SER A 101 -7.37 6.55 -30.81
N LYS A 102 -6.86 7.00 -31.96
CA LYS A 102 -6.54 6.12 -33.11
C LYS A 102 -5.38 5.15 -32.81
N GLY A 103 -4.57 5.42 -31.79
CA GLY A 103 -3.46 4.59 -31.34
C GLY A 103 -3.77 3.82 -30.05
N ALA A 104 -5.05 3.60 -29.75
CA ALA A 104 -5.45 2.86 -28.54
C ALA A 104 -4.81 1.46 -28.51
N PRO A 105 -4.39 0.98 -27.33
CA PRO A 105 -3.98 -0.41 -27.13
C PRO A 105 -5.08 -1.38 -27.60
N GLU A 106 -4.67 -2.59 -27.99
CA GLU A 106 -5.61 -3.64 -28.36
C GLU A 106 -6.47 -4.03 -27.15
N LYS A 107 -7.79 -3.94 -27.31
CA LYS A 107 -8.77 -4.19 -26.24
C LYS A 107 -9.10 -5.69 -26.15
N ASP A 108 -8.15 -6.46 -25.63
CA ASP A 108 -8.38 -7.88 -25.28
C ASP A 108 -8.88 -8.03 -23.83
N TYR A 109 -10.02 -8.69 -23.66
CA TYR A 109 -10.64 -8.99 -22.37
C TYR A 109 -10.79 -10.49 -22.11
N SER A 110 -10.07 -11.32 -22.86
CA SER A 110 -10.00 -12.77 -22.61
C SER A 110 -9.45 -13.06 -21.20
N ILE A 111 -9.63 -14.25 -20.65
CA ILE A 111 -9.14 -14.51 -19.29
C ILE A 111 -7.63 -14.73 -19.32
N ALA A 112 -6.89 -13.78 -18.75
CA ALA A 112 -5.43 -13.85 -18.61
C ALA A 112 -4.98 -15.08 -17.79
N GLY A 113 -3.81 -15.63 -18.14
CA GLY A 113 -3.20 -16.80 -17.50
C GLY A 113 -3.10 -17.99 -18.46
N ALA A 114 -1.88 -18.50 -18.63
CA ALA A 114 -1.55 -19.57 -19.58
C ALA A 114 -2.37 -20.84 -19.31
N ASN A 115 -2.45 -21.23 -18.03
CA ASN A 115 -3.06 -22.49 -17.60
C ASN A 115 -4.06 -22.25 -16.46
N THR A 116 -4.96 -23.21 -16.21
CA THR A 116 -5.93 -23.16 -15.09
C THR A 116 -5.27 -22.88 -13.75
N ARG A 117 -4.07 -23.44 -13.52
CA ARG A 117 -3.29 -23.23 -12.30
C ARG A 117 -2.96 -21.74 -12.09
N ASP A 118 -2.47 -21.06 -13.12
CA ASP A 118 -2.08 -19.65 -13.02
C ASP A 118 -3.30 -18.75 -12.80
N ARG A 119 -4.44 -19.09 -13.44
CA ARG A 119 -5.71 -18.39 -13.21
C ARG A 119 -6.16 -18.49 -11.76
N VAL A 120 -6.09 -19.67 -11.16
CA VAL A 120 -6.47 -19.89 -9.75
C VAL A 120 -5.57 -19.09 -8.81
N PHE A 121 -4.24 -19.14 -8.98
CA PHE A 121 -3.32 -18.33 -8.18
C PHE A 121 -3.54 -16.82 -8.40
N GLY A 122 -3.83 -16.41 -9.63
CA GLY A 122 -4.18 -15.03 -9.97
C GLY A 122 -5.42 -14.52 -9.22
N VAL A 123 -6.46 -15.34 -9.05
CA VAL A 123 -7.64 -14.99 -8.26
C VAL A 123 -7.27 -14.71 -6.80
N PHE A 124 -6.44 -15.56 -6.19
CA PHE A 124 -6.01 -15.35 -4.80
C PHE A 124 -5.12 -14.10 -4.64
N ASN A 125 -4.24 -13.82 -5.61
CA ASN A 125 -3.46 -12.59 -5.64
C ASN A 125 -4.38 -11.36 -5.77
N ALA A 126 -5.38 -11.41 -6.65
CA ALA A 126 -6.33 -10.32 -6.82
C ALA A 126 -7.12 -10.03 -5.54
N ILE A 127 -7.60 -11.07 -4.84
CA ILE A 127 -8.26 -10.92 -3.54
C ILE A 127 -7.34 -10.22 -2.52
N ALA A 128 -6.07 -10.60 -2.47
CA ALA A 128 -5.11 -10.00 -1.56
C ALA A 128 -4.82 -8.53 -1.91
N VAL A 129 -4.66 -8.19 -3.20
CA VAL A 129 -4.51 -6.80 -3.65
C VAL A 129 -5.75 -5.97 -3.28
N ILE A 130 -6.95 -6.51 -3.43
CA ILE A 130 -8.21 -5.86 -3.00
C ILE A 130 -8.21 -5.64 -1.48
N ALA A 131 -7.80 -6.64 -0.70
CA ALA A 131 -7.69 -6.52 0.76
C ALA A 131 -6.73 -5.39 1.15
N THR A 132 -5.55 -5.31 0.52
CA THR A 132 -4.62 -4.19 0.70
C THR A 132 -5.26 -2.86 0.39
N THR A 133 -5.95 -2.77 -0.75
CA THR A 133 -6.56 -1.54 -1.25
C THR A 133 -7.55 -0.94 -0.24
N TYR A 134 -8.34 -1.77 0.45
CA TYR A 134 -9.34 -1.31 1.43
C TYR A 134 -8.85 -1.29 2.89
N GLY A 135 -7.80 -2.03 3.24
CA GLY A 135 -7.34 -2.16 4.62
C GLY A 135 -6.46 -1.01 5.13
N ASN A 136 -5.82 -0.29 4.20
CA ASN A 136 -4.83 0.76 4.46
C ASN A 136 -5.31 1.83 5.50
N GLY A 137 -6.55 2.30 5.43
CA GLY A 137 -7.00 3.44 6.25
C GLY A 137 -7.24 3.13 7.74
N ILE A 138 -7.52 1.88 8.10
CA ILE A 138 -8.10 1.57 9.42
C ILE A 138 -7.03 1.49 10.50
N ILE A 139 -5.86 0.96 10.17
CA ILE A 139 -4.87 0.54 11.16
C ILE A 139 -4.22 1.73 11.91
N PRO A 140 -3.70 2.79 11.25
CA PRO A 140 -3.12 3.94 11.95
C PRO A 140 -4.18 4.79 12.67
N GLU A 141 -5.40 4.86 12.12
CA GLU A 141 -6.48 5.67 12.67
C GLU A 141 -7.13 5.02 13.90
N ILE A 142 -7.29 3.69 13.95
CA ILE A 142 -7.70 2.95 15.16
C ILE A 142 -6.67 3.16 16.29
N GLN A 143 -5.37 3.19 15.98
CA GLN A 143 -4.33 3.47 16.99
C GLN A 143 -4.46 4.88 17.57
N ALA A 144 -4.81 5.86 16.73
CA ALA A 144 -4.95 7.26 17.12
C ALA A 144 -6.30 7.58 17.79
N THR A 145 -7.36 6.83 17.51
CA THR A 145 -8.73 7.10 17.98
C THR A 145 -9.28 6.01 18.90
N VAL A 146 -8.58 5.74 20.00
CA VAL A 146 -9.09 4.92 21.11
C VAL A 146 -10.10 5.73 21.94
N ALA A 147 -11.23 6.14 21.35
CA ALA A 147 -12.32 6.80 22.07
C ALA A 147 -13.70 6.29 21.61
N ALA A 148 -14.55 5.91 22.55
CA ALA A 148 -15.94 5.50 22.31
C ALA A 148 -16.89 6.73 22.32
N PRO A 149 -18.04 6.71 21.60
CA PRO A 149 -18.56 5.70 20.68
C PRO A 149 -18.57 6.16 19.20
N VAL A 150 -18.67 5.20 18.28
CA VAL A 150 -18.90 5.38 16.82
C VAL A 150 -20.34 5.85 16.52
N THR A 151 -20.89 6.78 17.31
CA THR A 151 -22.28 7.22 17.16
C THR A 151 -22.36 8.63 16.57
N GLY A 152 -23.26 8.82 15.60
CA GLY A 152 -23.53 10.12 14.99
C GLY A 152 -22.51 10.51 13.91
N LYS A 153 -21.65 11.48 14.20
CA LYS A 153 -20.77 12.14 13.21
C LYS A 153 -19.67 11.22 12.67
N MET A 154 -19.13 10.32 13.49
CA MET A 154 -18.05 9.40 13.10
C MET A 154 -18.52 8.37 12.06
N PHE A 155 -19.71 7.80 12.22
CA PHE A 155 -20.29 6.88 11.23
C PHE A 155 -20.56 7.58 9.89
N LYS A 156 -21.06 8.82 9.92
CA LYS A 156 -21.24 9.62 8.68
C LYS A 156 -19.91 9.91 7.99
N GLY A 157 -18.86 10.22 8.76
CA GLY A 157 -17.51 10.39 8.23
C GLY A 157 -16.97 9.12 7.59
N LEU A 158 -17.18 7.97 8.23
CA LEU A 158 -16.80 6.66 7.71
C LEU A 158 -17.53 6.34 6.39
N CYS A 159 -18.85 6.55 6.33
CA CYS A 159 -19.63 6.34 5.12
C CYS A 159 -19.16 7.26 3.98
N LEU A 160 -18.87 8.54 4.26
CA LEU A 160 -18.33 9.47 3.27
C LEU A 160 -16.95 9.01 2.78
N CYS A 161 -16.07 8.58 3.70
CA CYS A 161 -14.75 8.06 3.36
C CYS A 161 -14.86 6.87 2.39
N TYR A 162 -15.66 5.85 2.73
CA TYR A 162 -15.84 4.69 1.87
C TYR A 162 -16.52 5.02 0.55
N ALA A 163 -17.46 5.97 0.52
CA ALA A 163 -18.07 6.43 -0.73
C ALA A 163 -17.00 7.01 -1.67
N VAL A 164 -16.14 7.90 -1.17
CA VAL A 164 -15.02 8.48 -1.95
C VAL A 164 -14.07 7.37 -2.40
N VAL A 165 -13.64 6.49 -1.50
CA VAL A 165 -12.72 5.36 -1.81
C VAL A 165 -13.28 4.48 -2.92
N VAL A 166 -14.54 4.03 -2.79
CA VAL A 166 -15.20 3.16 -3.78
C VAL A 166 -15.30 3.88 -5.12
N THR A 167 -15.80 5.12 -5.16
CA THR A 167 -15.92 5.87 -6.42
C THR A 167 -14.57 6.08 -7.09
N THR A 168 -13.52 6.43 -6.34
CA THR A 168 -12.18 6.66 -6.89
C THR A 168 -11.55 5.36 -7.40
N PHE A 169 -11.55 4.28 -6.62
CA PHE A 169 -10.94 3.01 -7.05
C PHE A 169 -11.67 2.38 -8.22
N PHE A 170 -13.00 2.32 -8.20
CA PHE A 170 -13.74 1.74 -9.33
C PHE A 170 -13.63 2.60 -10.59
N SER A 171 -13.61 3.93 -10.49
CA SER A 171 -13.41 4.77 -11.68
C SER A 171 -12.05 4.54 -12.33
N VAL A 172 -10.97 4.49 -11.56
CA VAL A 172 -9.62 4.20 -12.05
C VAL A 172 -9.52 2.77 -12.59
N ALA A 173 -10.02 1.77 -11.85
CA ALA A 173 -9.95 0.37 -12.25
C ALA A 173 -10.76 0.08 -13.52
N ILE A 174 -11.99 0.57 -13.62
CA ILE A 174 -12.86 0.36 -14.79
C ILE A 174 -12.27 1.07 -16.01
N SER A 175 -11.87 2.34 -15.89
CA SER A 175 -11.32 3.09 -17.02
C SER A 175 -9.96 2.54 -17.48
N GLY A 176 -9.08 2.17 -16.55
CA GLY A 176 -7.80 1.54 -16.84
C GLY A 176 -7.97 0.19 -17.52
N TYR A 177 -8.79 -0.71 -16.96
CA TYR A 177 -9.04 -2.01 -17.57
C TYR A 177 -9.75 -1.89 -18.92
N TRP A 178 -10.65 -0.92 -19.10
CA TRP A 178 -11.25 -0.63 -20.40
C TRP A 178 -10.24 -0.13 -21.46
N ALA A 179 -9.21 0.60 -21.02
CA ALA A 179 -8.18 1.13 -21.93
C ALA A 179 -7.12 0.08 -22.31
N PHE A 180 -6.74 -0.80 -21.38
CA PHE A 180 -5.61 -1.73 -21.55
C PHE A 180 -5.98 -3.22 -21.57
N GLY A 181 -7.18 -3.59 -21.11
CA GLY A 181 -7.63 -4.98 -21.01
C GLY A 181 -6.61 -5.86 -20.28
N ASN A 182 -6.32 -7.02 -20.86
CA ASN A 182 -5.33 -7.98 -20.38
C ASN A 182 -3.87 -7.49 -20.36
N GLN A 183 -3.57 -6.35 -20.99
CA GLN A 183 -2.25 -5.74 -20.95
C GLN A 183 -2.04 -4.86 -19.72
N SER A 184 -3.04 -4.78 -18.82
CA SER A 184 -2.95 -4.06 -17.55
C SER A 184 -1.78 -4.58 -16.71
N GLN A 185 -0.88 -3.68 -16.31
CA GLN A 185 0.30 -4.01 -15.50
C GLN A 185 0.00 -3.84 -14.01
N GLY A 186 0.98 -4.19 -13.15
CA GLY A 186 0.86 -4.04 -11.70
C GLY A 186 0.64 -2.60 -11.22
N THR A 187 0.90 -1.60 -12.06
CA THR A 187 0.44 -0.22 -11.87
C THR A 187 -0.10 0.34 -13.18
N LEU A 188 -1.16 1.13 -13.11
CA LEU A 188 -1.70 1.85 -14.27
C LEU A 188 -0.69 2.87 -14.82
N LEU A 189 0.17 3.43 -13.98
CA LEU A 189 1.17 4.42 -14.37
C LEU A 189 2.20 3.79 -15.32
N SER A 190 2.60 2.54 -15.06
CA SER A 190 3.49 1.79 -15.95
C SER A 190 2.85 1.52 -17.32
N ASN A 191 1.52 1.35 -17.40
CA ASN A 191 0.83 1.21 -18.69
C ASN A 191 0.91 2.46 -19.57
N PHE A 192 1.07 3.65 -18.97
CA PHE A 192 1.24 4.89 -19.73
C PHE A 192 2.66 5.08 -20.29
N MET A 193 3.61 4.20 -19.93
CA MET A 193 5.00 4.23 -20.38
C MET A 193 5.37 2.94 -21.10
N VAL A 194 5.45 2.98 -22.44
CA VAL A 194 5.79 1.81 -23.26
C VAL A 194 7.12 2.07 -23.99
N GLY A 195 8.10 1.18 -23.80
CA GLY A 195 9.42 1.33 -24.45
C GLY A 195 10.17 2.61 -24.05
N GLY A 196 9.89 3.14 -22.86
CA GLY A 196 10.48 4.40 -22.37
C GLY A 196 9.87 5.66 -22.97
N ARG A 197 8.70 5.57 -23.62
CA ARG A 197 7.96 6.71 -24.16
C ARG A 197 6.54 6.75 -23.60
N ALA A 198 6.03 7.96 -23.39
CA ALA A 198 4.65 8.17 -22.95
C ALA A 198 3.69 7.84 -24.11
N VAL A 199 2.66 7.04 -23.83
CA VAL A 199 1.57 6.76 -24.80
C VAL A 199 0.41 7.76 -24.69
N ILE A 200 0.44 8.62 -23.67
CA ILE A 200 -0.47 9.75 -23.44
C ILE A 200 0.32 11.07 -23.56
N PRO A 201 -0.34 12.25 -23.62
CA PRO A 201 0.36 13.52 -23.66
C PRO A 201 1.33 13.67 -22.50
N GLU A 202 2.59 14.03 -22.79
CA GLU A 202 3.69 14.04 -21.80
C GLU A 202 3.40 14.94 -20.60
N TRP A 203 2.75 16.09 -20.81
CA TRP A 203 2.36 17.00 -19.73
C TRP A 203 1.36 16.35 -18.77
N LEU A 204 0.46 15.51 -19.28
CA LEU A 204 -0.57 14.84 -18.48
C LEU A 204 0.07 13.74 -17.65
N LEU A 205 0.96 12.94 -18.25
CA LEU A 205 1.72 11.94 -17.52
C LEU A 205 2.61 12.58 -16.45
N LEU A 206 3.29 13.68 -16.78
CA LEU A 206 4.13 14.41 -15.83
C LEU A 206 3.34 14.89 -14.60
N ILE A 207 2.12 15.42 -14.80
CA ILE A 207 1.24 15.83 -13.69
C ILE A 207 0.83 14.62 -12.83
N ILE A 208 0.43 13.51 -13.46
CA ILE A 208 0.06 12.27 -12.75
C ILE A 208 1.24 11.82 -11.87
N GLU A 209 2.42 11.68 -12.47
CA GLU A 209 3.62 11.21 -11.76
C GLU A 209 4.06 12.16 -10.64
N LEU A 210 3.98 13.48 -10.86
CA LEU A 210 4.34 14.47 -9.84
C LEU A 210 3.37 14.43 -8.66
N PHE A 211 2.06 14.38 -8.92
CA PHE A 211 1.05 14.30 -7.87
C PHE A 211 1.14 12.98 -7.10
N THR A 212 1.37 11.87 -7.80
CA THR A 212 1.64 10.56 -7.18
C THR A 212 2.88 10.65 -6.28
N LEU A 213 4.00 11.19 -6.76
CA LEU A 213 5.24 11.32 -5.98
C LEU A 213 5.04 12.13 -4.67
N LEU A 214 4.37 13.27 -4.76
CA LEU A 214 4.08 14.12 -3.61
C LEU A 214 3.13 13.45 -2.62
N GLN A 215 2.09 12.77 -3.12
CA GLN A 215 1.15 12.02 -2.30
C GLN A 215 1.82 10.84 -1.58
N LEU A 216 2.68 10.09 -2.27
CA LEU A 216 3.41 8.96 -1.69
C LEU A 216 4.36 9.40 -0.58
N SER A 217 4.95 10.58 -0.71
CA SER A 217 5.80 11.17 0.34
C SER A 217 5.00 11.39 1.63
N ALA A 218 3.80 11.95 1.51
CA ALA A 218 2.90 12.16 2.64
C ALA A 218 2.46 10.83 3.28
N VAL A 219 2.03 9.88 2.45
CA VAL A 219 1.57 8.56 2.89
C VAL A 219 2.69 7.77 3.58
N ALA A 220 3.88 7.71 2.98
CA ALA A 220 5.00 6.97 3.54
C ALA A 220 5.40 7.49 4.92
N VAL A 221 5.35 8.80 5.14
CA VAL A 221 5.61 9.39 6.47
C VAL A 221 4.57 8.93 7.50
N VAL A 222 3.29 8.86 7.14
CA VAL A 222 2.22 8.41 8.03
C VAL A 222 2.41 6.94 8.42
N TYR A 223 2.69 6.07 7.45
CA TYR A 223 2.92 4.64 7.70
C TYR A 223 4.24 4.34 8.39
N LEU A 224 5.20 5.26 8.34
CA LEU A 224 6.45 5.11 9.09
C LEU A 224 6.26 5.37 10.59
N GLN A 225 5.23 6.13 11.00
CA GLN A 225 5.04 6.48 12.42
C GLN A 225 4.84 5.26 13.33
N PRO A 226 3.95 4.28 13.04
CA PRO A 226 3.83 3.10 13.90
C PRO A 226 5.14 2.31 14.03
N THR A 227 5.90 2.21 12.94
CA THR A 227 7.24 1.58 12.93
C THR A 227 8.20 2.35 13.86
N ASN A 228 8.22 3.67 13.76
CA ASN A 228 9.06 4.53 14.58
C ASN A 228 8.67 4.49 16.06
N GLU A 229 7.38 4.49 16.38
CA GLU A 229 6.89 4.38 17.76
C GLU A 229 7.33 3.07 18.42
N VAL A 230 7.26 1.96 17.69
CA VAL A 230 7.72 0.64 18.18
C VAL A 230 9.24 0.64 18.38
N LEU A 231 10.01 1.10 17.40
CA LEU A 231 11.48 1.12 17.49
C LEU A 231 11.97 2.05 18.60
N GLU A 232 11.38 3.25 18.73
CA GLU A 232 11.72 4.18 19.79
C GLU A 232 11.31 3.67 21.15
N GLY A 233 10.16 3.01 21.28
CA GLY A 233 9.73 2.39 22.54
C GLY A 233 10.66 1.27 23.01
N LEU A 234 11.37 0.61 22.09
CA LEU A 234 12.37 -0.42 22.42
C LEU A 234 13.75 0.15 22.74
N LEU A 235 14.13 1.26 22.10
CA LEU A 235 15.50 1.79 22.12
C LEU A 235 15.70 3.06 22.97
N SER A 236 14.63 3.79 23.28
CA SER A 236 14.69 5.05 24.03
C SER A 236 14.55 4.82 25.54
N ASP A 237 15.22 5.64 26.34
CA ASP A 237 15.07 5.65 27.78
C ASP A 237 13.82 6.47 28.18
N PRO A 238 12.78 5.85 28.79
CA PRO A 238 11.56 6.53 29.21
C PRO A 238 11.80 7.61 30.28
N LYS A 239 12.94 7.56 30.98
CA LYS A 239 13.28 8.49 32.07
C LYS A 239 14.02 9.73 31.58
N ALA A 240 14.50 9.74 30.32
CA ALA A 240 15.20 10.87 29.73
C ALA A 240 14.25 11.71 28.85
N GLY A 241 14.49 13.02 28.78
CA GLY A 241 13.71 13.91 27.92
C GLY A 241 13.77 13.53 26.44
N GLN A 242 12.74 13.88 25.67
CA GLN A 242 12.62 13.54 24.24
C GLN A 242 13.78 14.04 23.37
N TYR A 243 14.44 15.12 23.79
CA TYR A 243 15.58 15.75 23.10
C TYR A 243 16.94 15.45 23.75
N ALA A 244 16.99 14.61 24.78
CA ALA A 244 18.25 14.17 25.36
C ALA A 244 19.04 13.36 24.33
N ALA A 245 20.37 13.52 24.27
CA ALA A 245 21.23 12.79 23.33
C ALA A 245 21.02 11.26 23.39
N ARG A 246 20.71 10.74 24.59
CA ARG A 246 20.38 9.33 24.86
C ARG A 246 19.10 8.83 24.16
N ASN A 247 18.18 9.71 23.79
CA ASN A 247 16.96 9.38 23.04
C ASN A 247 17.03 9.85 21.58
N VAL A 248 17.77 10.92 21.29
CA VAL A 248 17.94 11.44 19.92
C VAL A 248 18.80 10.51 19.07
N ALA A 249 19.93 10.01 19.58
CA ALA A 249 20.82 9.15 18.80
C ALA A 249 20.16 7.81 18.40
N PRO A 250 19.51 7.06 19.31
CA PRO A 250 18.78 5.84 18.94
C PRO A 250 17.58 6.10 18.03
N ARG A 251 16.90 7.25 18.18
CA ARG A 251 15.82 7.67 17.28
C ARG A 251 16.34 7.85 15.85
N VAL A 252 17.35 8.69 15.66
CA VAL A 252 17.89 8.98 14.33
C VAL A 252 18.44 7.72 13.68
N LEU A 253 19.18 6.89 14.44
CA LEU A 253 19.74 5.66 13.95
C LEU A 253 18.66 4.64 13.54
N SER A 254 17.66 4.42 14.39
CA SER A 254 16.61 3.42 14.14
C SER A 254 15.68 3.82 13.00
N ARG A 255 15.29 5.10 12.91
CA ARG A 255 14.49 5.64 11.80
C ARG A 255 15.22 5.54 10.48
N THR A 256 16.50 5.92 10.45
CA THR A 256 17.34 5.82 9.24
C THR A 256 17.56 4.37 8.84
N ALA A 257 17.81 3.47 9.79
CA ALA A 257 17.98 2.04 9.51
C ALA A 257 16.70 1.41 8.96
N ALA A 258 15.53 1.76 9.50
CA ALA A 258 14.24 1.29 8.99
C ALA A 258 13.99 1.74 7.54
N VAL A 259 14.20 3.03 7.24
CA VAL A 259 14.06 3.55 5.87
C VAL A 259 15.09 2.94 4.93
N ALA A 260 16.35 2.76 5.36
CA ALA A 260 17.39 2.13 4.56
C ALA A 260 17.04 0.68 4.22
N LEU A 261 16.56 -0.09 5.19
CA LEU A 261 16.10 -1.46 4.99
C LEU A 261 14.92 -1.51 4.01
N GLY A 262 13.92 -0.65 4.21
CA GLY A 262 12.77 -0.57 3.32
C GLY A 262 13.16 -0.19 1.89
N THR A 263 14.03 0.80 1.73
CA THR A 263 14.57 1.21 0.42
C THR A 263 15.33 0.08 -0.26
N THR A 264 16.10 -0.70 0.50
CA THR A 264 16.83 -1.85 -0.03
C THR A 264 15.88 -2.93 -0.53
N ILE A 265 14.84 -3.26 0.25
CA ILE A 265 13.82 -4.23 -0.17
C ILE A 265 13.09 -3.75 -1.43
N ALA A 266 12.69 -2.47 -1.47
CA ALA A 266 12.04 -1.86 -2.63
C ALA A 266 12.92 -1.94 -3.90
N ALA A 267 14.23 -1.74 -3.76
CA ALA A 267 15.18 -1.85 -4.86
C ALA A 267 15.43 -3.29 -5.32
N MET A 268 15.29 -4.27 -4.43
CA MET A 268 15.52 -5.69 -4.72
C MET A 268 14.31 -6.38 -5.34
N VAL A 269 13.09 -6.00 -4.95
CA VAL A 269 11.82 -6.62 -5.40
C VAL A 269 10.90 -5.56 -6.01
N PRO A 270 11.17 -5.11 -7.25
CA PRO A 270 10.48 -3.96 -7.84
C PRO A 270 9.11 -4.28 -8.46
N PHE A 271 8.37 -5.23 -7.88
CA PHE A 271 7.05 -5.68 -8.34
C PHE A 271 5.95 -5.13 -7.44
N PHE A 272 5.47 -3.92 -7.72
CA PHE A 272 4.51 -3.23 -6.86
C PHE A 272 3.19 -4.01 -6.68
N GLY A 273 2.69 -4.64 -7.74
CA GLY A 273 1.48 -5.48 -7.68
C GLY A 273 1.65 -6.65 -6.71
N ASP A 274 2.77 -7.36 -6.82
CA ASP A 274 3.06 -8.52 -5.96
C ASP A 274 3.32 -8.13 -4.51
N MET A 275 4.00 -6.99 -4.29
CA MET A 275 4.17 -6.42 -2.96
C MET A 275 2.82 -6.14 -2.30
N ASN A 276 1.87 -5.55 -3.03
CA ASN A 276 0.53 -5.34 -2.51
C ASN A 276 -0.23 -6.65 -2.26
N ALA A 277 -0.06 -7.66 -3.11
CA ALA A 277 -0.63 -8.98 -2.87
C ALA A 277 -0.05 -9.60 -1.59
N LEU A 278 1.27 -9.48 -1.37
CA LEU A 278 1.94 -9.98 -0.17
C LEU A 278 1.45 -9.29 1.10
N ILE A 279 1.41 -7.95 1.10
CA ILE A 279 0.92 -7.14 2.23
C ILE A 279 -0.54 -7.50 2.56
N GLY A 280 -1.36 -7.71 1.54
CA GLY A 280 -2.77 -8.07 1.71
C GLY A 280 -2.96 -9.46 2.28
N ALA A 281 -2.18 -10.41 1.77
CA ALA A 281 -2.27 -11.80 2.17
C ALA A 281 -1.81 -12.03 3.61
N PHE A 282 -0.64 -11.52 3.98
CA PHE A 282 -0.06 -11.68 5.31
C PHE A 282 -0.66 -10.70 6.34
N GLY A 283 -1.10 -9.54 5.87
CA GLY A 283 -1.48 -8.41 6.70
C GLY A 283 -2.98 -8.23 6.82
N PHE A 284 -3.60 -7.71 5.77
CA PHE A 284 -4.98 -7.22 5.82
C PHE A 284 -6.03 -8.33 5.87
N LEU A 285 -5.85 -9.45 5.16
CA LEU A 285 -6.79 -10.57 5.25
C LEU A 285 -6.98 -11.09 6.70
N PRO A 286 -5.92 -11.36 7.47
CA PRO A 286 -6.10 -11.74 8.87
C PRO A 286 -6.52 -10.56 9.75
N LEU A 287 -5.94 -9.36 9.59
CA LEU A 287 -6.20 -8.22 10.49
C LEU A 287 -7.60 -7.61 10.35
N ASP A 288 -8.14 -7.53 9.14
CA ASP A 288 -9.40 -6.81 8.87
C ASP A 288 -10.61 -7.74 8.94
N PHE A 289 -10.43 -9.02 8.62
CA PHE A 289 -11.53 -9.98 8.55
C PHE A 289 -11.50 -10.98 9.71
N ALA A 290 -10.39 -11.69 9.90
CA ALA A 290 -10.33 -12.77 10.88
C ALA A 290 -10.28 -12.25 12.33
N VAL A 291 -9.38 -11.31 12.62
CA VAL A 291 -9.18 -10.77 13.97
C VAL A 291 -10.45 -10.12 14.53
N PRO A 292 -11.16 -9.22 13.82
CA PRO A 292 -12.33 -8.55 14.37
C PRO A 292 -13.48 -9.53 14.65
N ALA A 293 -13.66 -10.54 13.79
CA ALA A 293 -14.68 -11.57 13.98
C ALA A 293 -14.39 -12.44 15.23
N VAL A 294 -13.13 -12.83 15.44
CA VAL A 294 -12.71 -13.54 16.65
C VAL A 294 -12.89 -12.65 17.89
N PHE A 295 -12.46 -11.39 17.81
CA PHE A 295 -12.53 -10.45 18.93
C PHE A 295 -13.98 -10.15 19.32
N TYR A 296 -14.88 -10.03 18.36
CA TYR A 296 -16.31 -9.89 18.63
C TYR A 296 -16.82 -11.09 19.44
N ASN A 297 -16.54 -12.31 19.00
CA ASN A 297 -16.99 -13.53 19.67
C ASN A 297 -16.38 -13.68 21.08
N VAL A 298 -15.12 -13.32 21.28
CA VAL A 298 -14.44 -13.38 22.59
C VAL A 298 -14.96 -12.31 23.55
N THR A 299 -15.21 -11.11 23.05
CA THR A 299 -15.57 -9.94 23.86
C THR A 299 -17.05 -9.96 24.24
N PHE A 300 -17.93 -10.11 23.25
CA PHE A 300 -19.38 -10.04 23.47
C PHE A 300 -19.99 -11.40 23.81
N LYS A 301 -19.25 -12.50 23.62
CA LYS A 301 -19.69 -13.88 23.92
C LYS A 301 -21.14 -14.16 23.47
N PRO A 302 -21.47 -13.93 22.18
CA PRO A 302 -22.81 -14.21 21.69
C PRO A 302 -23.14 -15.69 21.86
N SER A 303 -24.44 -16.02 21.96
CA SER A 303 -24.88 -17.40 22.12
C SER A 303 -24.29 -18.30 21.03
N LYS A 304 -23.71 -19.44 21.42
CA LYS A 304 -23.15 -20.44 20.48
C LYS A 304 -24.20 -21.10 19.58
N LYS A 305 -25.48 -20.95 19.92
CA LYS A 305 -26.61 -21.36 19.07
C LYS A 305 -27.10 -20.24 18.14
N GLY A 306 -26.60 -19.01 18.32
CA GLY A 306 -26.99 -17.84 17.54
C GLY A 306 -26.27 -17.76 16.19
N SER A 307 -26.94 -17.21 15.19
CA SER A 307 -26.40 -17.00 13.85
C SER A 307 -25.17 -16.10 13.84
N VAL A 308 -25.11 -15.10 14.71
CA VAL A 308 -23.97 -14.15 14.82
C VAL A 308 -22.67 -14.87 15.20
N PHE A 309 -22.72 -15.82 16.15
CA PHE A 309 -21.52 -16.57 16.56
C PHE A 309 -20.96 -17.39 15.40
N TRP A 310 -21.84 -18.10 14.67
CA TRP A 310 -21.45 -18.91 13.53
C TRP A 310 -20.99 -18.07 12.35
N LEU A 311 -21.64 -16.94 12.05
CA LEU A 311 -21.21 -16.02 11.00
C LEU A 311 -19.78 -15.53 11.26
N ASN A 312 -19.51 -15.01 12.46
CA ASN A 312 -18.17 -14.55 12.84
C ASN A 312 -17.14 -15.68 12.81
N THR A 313 -17.52 -16.88 13.25
CA THR A 313 -16.62 -18.04 13.21
C THR A 313 -16.30 -18.43 11.77
N THR A 314 -17.29 -18.42 10.88
CA THR A 314 -17.10 -18.70 9.44
C THR A 314 -16.20 -17.65 8.80
N ILE A 315 -16.41 -16.35 9.07
CA ILE A 315 -15.53 -15.28 8.58
C ILE A 315 -14.10 -15.52 9.05
N ALA A 316 -13.90 -15.80 10.34
CA ALA A 316 -12.58 -16.07 10.90
C ALA A 316 -11.88 -17.25 10.22
N VAL A 317 -12.57 -18.38 10.04
CA VAL A 317 -11.99 -19.57 9.42
C VAL A 317 -11.71 -19.37 7.93
N VAL A 318 -12.67 -18.82 7.19
CA VAL A 318 -12.55 -18.63 5.73
C VAL A 318 -11.43 -17.64 5.41
N PHE A 319 -11.39 -16.48 6.07
CA PHE A 319 -10.36 -15.48 5.80
C PHE A 319 -8.98 -15.88 6.33
N SER A 320 -8.90 -16.70 7.38
CA SER A 320 -7.62 -17.31 7.78
C SER A 320 -7.11 -18.31 6.75
N ALA A 321 -7.98 -19.18 6.22
CA ALA A 321 -7.61 -20.10 5.14
C ALA A 321 -7.22 -19.34 3.87
N LEU A 322 -7.97 -18.29 3.53
CA LEU A 322 -7.71 -17.43 2.38
C LEU A 322 -6.37 -16.70 2.53
N ALA A 323 -6.04 -16.20 3.72
CA ALA A 323 -4.75 -15.59 4.01
C ALA A 323 -3.59 -16.56 3.74
N VAL A 324 -3.71 -17.82 4.16
CA VAL A 324 -2.68 -18.85 3.90
C VAL A 324 -2.53 -19.12 2.41
N VAL A 325 -3.63 -19.36 1.69
CA VAL A 325 -3.57 -19.66 0.25
C VAL A 325 -3.08 -18.47 -0.56
N ALA A 326 -3.56 -17.26 -0.24
CA ALA A 326 -3.11 -16.03 -0.88
C ALA A 326 -1.63 -15.72 -0.59
N SER A 327 -1.12 -16.08 0.60
CA SER A 327 0.29 -15.94 0.93
C SER A 327 1.15 -16.83 0.05
N VAL A 328 0.73 -18.08 -0.18
CA VAL A 328 1.40 -18.99 -1.12
C VAL A 328 1.33 -18.45 -2.55
N ALA A 329 0.18 -17.89 -2.95
CA ALA A 329 0.01 -17.28 -4.27
C ALA A 329 0.93 -16.08 -4.49
N ALA A 330 1.02 -15.18 -3.52
CA ALA A 330 1.83 -13.97 -3.59
C ALA A 330 3.33 -14.30 -3.61
N VAL A 331 3.78 -15.21 -2.75
CA VAL A 331 5.18 -15.67 -2.74
C VAL A 331 5.52 -16.38 -4.05
N ARG A 332 4.62 -17.22 -4.57
CA ARG A 332 4.81 -17.86 -5.88
C ARG A 332 4.97 -16.81 -6.98
N GLN A 333 4.14 -15.77 -7.00
CA GLN A 333 4.19 -14.73 -8.02
C GLN A 333 5.53 -13.99 -7.98
N ILE A 334 5.97 -13.56 -6.79
CA ILE A 334 7.29 -12.92 -6.60
C ILE A 334 8.42 -13.81 -7.11
N ILE A 335 8.37 -15.12 -6.85
CA ILE A 335 9.41 -16.05 -7.33
C ILE A 335 9.40 -16.16 -8.87
N LEU A 336 8.23 -16.22 -9.48
CA LEU A 336 8.10 -16.28 -10.95
C LEU A 336 8.64 -15.01 -11.60
N ASP A 337 8.31 -13.85 -11.04
CA ASP A 337 8.75 -12.55 -11.56
C ASP A 337 10.24 -12.29 -11.23
N ALA A 338 10.75 -12.79 -10.10
CA ALA A 338 12.18 -12.76 -9.79
C ALA A 338 13.02 -13.66 -10.73
N ASN A 339 12.46 -14.75 -11.27
CA ASN A 339 13.18 -15.59 -12.23
C ASN A 339 13.35 -14.91 -13.60
N SER A 340 12.48 -13.97 -13.96
CA SER A 340 12.60 -13.19 -15.20
C SER A 340 13.40 -11.90 -15.00
N TYR A 341 13.67 -11.50 -13.76
CA TYR A 341 14.35 -10.26 -13.39
C TYR A 341 15.73 -10.49 -12.77
N LYS A 342 16.77 -9.83 -13.29
CA LYS A 342 18.09 -9.80 -12.62
C LYS A 342 18.06 -8.75 -11.50
N LEU A 343 18.58 -9.07 -10.32
CA LEU A 343 18.73 -8.10 -9.20
C LEU A 343 19.32 -6.77 -9.71
N PHE A 344 18.62 -5.66 -9.41
CA PHE A 344 18.95 -4.30 -9.86
C PHE A 344 18.88 -4.06 -11.39
N ALA A 345 18.14 -4.86 -12.14
CA ALA A 345 17.92 -4.66 -13.58
C ALA A 345 16.84 -3.59 -13.88
N ASN A 346 16.66 -3.30 -15.17
CA ASN A 346 15.52 -2.50 -15.60
C ASN A 346 14.25 -3.34 -15.51
N VAL A 347 13.24 -2.82 -14.82
CA VAL A 347 11.83 -3.11 -15.13
C VAL A 347 11.45 -2.27 -16.34
#